data_AF-B0DFT1-F1
#
_entry.id   AF-B0DFT1-F1
#
_cell.length_a   1.000
_cell.length_b   1.000
_cell.length_c   1.000
_cell.angle_alpha   90.00
_cell.angle_beta   90.00
_cell.angle_gamma   90.00
#
_symmetry.space_group_name_H-M   'P 1'
#
loop_
_entity.id
_entity.type
_entity.pdbx_description
1 polymer ?
#
loop_
_entity_poly.entity_id
_entity_poly.type
_entity_poly.pdbx_seq_one_letter_code
_entity_poly.pdbx_strand_id
1 'polypeptide(L)'
;MVFWKISSDMKDCALCLWELGWSREDVCSTLCVSQASLYRWAALFEEFSSTTAPPPPIRGCPRIIGMIVMNTIRDVYAQNSTVYLDELQWHLAIFHDIAISTSALQETLERAGLTRKVLRKIAIERDKQKQAYTNALLWARTYWARCYPHNPFHLRRLLLSVAAMSKTGYLASRVVPGSLHSYEFFDFIVEEVVPVMKPFPDMHSVLIMDNCRIHHTDTLQDVLNDLRVYSIITDLIYDPYSIDRDYAVVFTTLLTRPESD
;
A
#
# COMPACT_ATOMS: atom_id res chain seq x y z
N MET A 1 -34.57 23.74 -25.67
CA MET A 1 -35.05 24.06 -24.30
C MET A 1 -33.97 23.59 -23.33
N VAL A 2 -33.31 24.52 -22.63
CA VAL A 2 -32.16 24.22 -21.76
C VAL A 2 -32.69 23.56 -20.47
N PHE A 3 -32.05 22.49 -20.01
CA PHE A 3 -32.40 21.86 -18.75
C PHE A 3 -32.13 22.84 -17.61
N TRP A 4 -33.18 23.26 -16.90
CA TRP A 4 -33.07 24.08 -15.71
C TRP A 4 -33.58 23.31 -14.49
N LYS A 5 -32.72 23.21 -13.47
CA LYS A 5 -33.03 22.51 -12.22
C LYS A 5 -33.86 23.43 -11.32
N ILE A 6 -35.15 23.15 -11.23
CA ILE A 6 -36.10 23.84 -10.34
C ILE A 6 -35.94 23.29 -8.92
N SER A 7 -35.76 24.16 -7.93
CA SER A 7 -35.63 23.78 -6.51
C SER A 7 -36.95 23.18 -5.97
N SER A 8 -36.87 22.41 -4.87
CA SER A 8 -38.06 21.90 -4.15
C SER A 8 -38.96 23.05 -3.73
N ASP A 9 -38.37 24.09 -3.16
CA ASP A 9 -39.08 25.21 -2.53
C ASP A 9 -39.90 26.00 -3.56
N MET A 10 -39.42 26.09 -4.81
CA MET A 10 -40.17 26.69 -5.91
C MET A 10 -41.40 25.86 -6.31
N LYS A 11 -41.35 24.53 -6.17
CA LYS A 11 -42.50 23.65 -6.44
C LYS A 11 -43.54 23.77 -5.34
N ASP A 12 -43.09 23.80 -4.09
CA ASP A 12 -43.96 23.96 -2.93
C ASP A 12 -44.68 25.32 -2.99
N CYS A 13 -43.94 26.38 -3.30
CA CYS A 13 -44.51 27.72 -3.51
C CYS A 13 -45.56 27.74 -4.64
N ALA A 14 -45.29 27.05 -5.76
CA ALA A 14 -46.24 26.95 -6.86
C ALA A 14 -47.55 26.26 -6.47
N LEU A 15 -47.48 25.20 -5.64
CA LEU A 15 -48.66 24.51 -5.12
C LEU A 15 -49.40 25.35 -4.08
N CYS A 16 -48.69 26.01 -3.17
CA CYS A 16 -49.31 26.91 -2.19
C CYS A 16 -50.07 28.06 -2.85
N LEU A 17 -49.52 28.67 -3.91
CA LEU A 17 -50.23 29.73 -4.66
C LEU A 17 -51.51 29.19 -5.31
N TRP A 18 -51.47 27.95 -5.80
CA TRP A 18 -52.65 27.30 -6.35
C TRP A 18 -53.70 27.02 -5.26
N GLU A 19 -53.30 26.52 -4.09
CA GLU A 19 -54.22 26.29 -2.96
C GLU A 19 -54.85 27.59 -2.42
N LEU A 20 -54.12 28.70 -2.49
CA LEU A 20 -54.61 30.04 -2.16
C LEU A 20 -55.60 30.61 -3.20
N GLY A 21 -55.92 29.85 -4.25
CA GLY A 21 -56.94 30.19 -5.24
C GLY A 21 -56.44 31.01 -6.44
N TRP A 22 -55.12 31.10 -6.65
CA TRP A 22 -54.57 31.79 -7.82
C TRP A 22 -54.90 31.02 -9.11
N SER A 23 -55.08 31.75 -10.22
CA SER A 23 -55.29 31.13 -11.52
C SER A 23 -54.02 30.42 -11.99
N ARG A 24 -54.19 29.35 -12.77
CA ARG A 24 -53.05 28.50 -13.19
C ARG A 24 -52.13 29.28 -14.13
N GLU A 25 -52.70 30.13 -14.95
CA GLU A 25 -52.03 31.03 -15.87
C GLU A 25 -51.17 32.06 -15.12
N ASP A 26 -51.68 32.59 -14.00
CA ASP A 26 -50.96 33.55 -13.16
C ASP A 26 -49.79 32.91 -12.41
N VAL A 27 -49.98 31.70 -11.88
CA VAL A 27 -48.89 30.94 -11.22
C VAL A 27 -47.79 30.57 -12.23
N CYS A 28 -48.18 30.11 -13.43
CA CYS A 28 -47.24 29.73 -14.48
C CYS A 28 -46.44 30.93 -15.01
N SER A 29 -47.10 32.08 -15.19
CA SER A 29 -46.44 33.30 -15.66
C SER A 29 -45.50 33.91 -14.61
N THR A 30 -45.90 33.89 -13.34
CA THR A 30 -45.12 34.47 -12.23
C THR A 30 -43.85 33.65 -11.93
N LEU A 31 -43.97 32.32 -11.91
CA LEU A 31 -42.85 31.41 -11.60
C LEU A 31 -42.08 30.94 -12.84
N CYS A 32 -42.49 31.36 -14.04
CA CYS A 32 -41.90 30.95 -15.31
C CYS A 32 -41.89 29.42 -15.50
N VAL A 33 -42.96 28.74 -15.07
CA VAL A 33 -43.10 27.28 -15.15
C VAL A 33 -44.20 26.90 -16.14
N SER A 34 -44.03 25.77 -16.83
CA SER A 34 -45.08 25.24 -17.70
C SER A 34 -46.22 24.63 -16.89
N GLN A 35 -47.46 24.78 -17.36
CA GLN A 35 -48.66 24.19 -16.77
C GLN A 35 -48.53 22.65 -16.58
N ALA A 36 -47.86 21.96 -17.51
CA ALA A 36 -47.58 20.52 -17.41
C ALA A 36 -46.66 20.14 -16.22
N SER A 37 -45.79 21.04 -15.76
CA SER A 37 -44.97 20.82 -14.57
C SER A 37 -45.78 21.00 -13.30
N LEU A 38 -46.66 22.00 -13.27
CA LEU A 38 -47.57 22.25 -12.16
C LEU A 38 -48.49 21.04 -11.92
N TYR A 39 -49.09 20.48 -12.98
CA TYR A 39 -49.90 19.25 -12.89
C TYR A 39 -49.10 18.05 -12.38
N ARG A 40 -47.85 17.87 -12.86
CA ARG A 40 -46.99 16.77 -12.39
C ARG A 40 -46.65 16.91 -10.91
N TRP A 41 -46.43 18.12 -10.41
CA TRP A 41 -46.14 18.34 -8.99
C TRP A 41 -47.38 18.15 -8.12
N ALA A 42 -48.55 18.60 -8.57
CA ALA A 42 -49.82 18.37 -7.87
C ALA A 42 -50.13 16.87 -7.74
N ALA A 43 -49.99 16.11 -8.83
CA ALA A 43 -50.18 14.66 -8.81
C ALA A 43 -49.19 13.94 -7.88
N LEU A 44 -47.92 14.36 -7.87
CA LEU A 44 -46.92 13.81 -6.95
C LEU A 44 -47.22 14.15 -5.49
N PHE A 45 -47.74 15.35 -5.22
CA PHE A 45 -48.11 15.78 -3.88
C PHE A 45 -49.34 15.03 -3.34
N GLU A 46 -50.34 14.77 -4.18
CA GLU A 46 -51.50 13.94 -3.83
C GLU A 46 -51.09 12.49 -3.52
N GLU A 47 -50.15 11.91 -4.28
CA GLU A 47 -49.74 10.51 -4.13
C GLU A 47 -48.72 10.28 -3.00
N PHE A 48 -47.75 11.19 -2.81
CA PHE A 48 -46.61 10.99 -1.91
C PHE A 48 -46.48 12.06 -0.81
N SER A 49 -47.41 13.02 -0.73
CA SER A 49 -47.33 14.18 0.17
C SER A 49 -46.01 14.97 0.04
N SER A 50 -45.37 14.88 -1.12
CA SER A 50 -44.08 15.51 -1.41
C SER A 50 -44.01 15.95 -2.88
N THR A 51 -43.44 17.12 -3.14
CA THR A 51 -43.18 17.64 -4.49
C THR A 51 -41.94 17.01 -5.16
N THR A 52 -41.28 16.10 -4.44
CA THR A 52 -40.19 15.27 -4.95
C THR A 52 -40.61 13.81 -5.00
N ALA A 53 -40.53 13.21 -6.18
CA ALA A 53 -40.81 11.79 -6.34
C ALA A 53 -39.80 10.97 -5.51
N PRO A 54 -40.27 9.98 -4.72
CA PRO A 54 -39.37 9.07 -4.04
C PRO A 54 -38.51 8.32 -5.05
N PRO A 55 -37.30 7.90 -4.68
CA PRO A 55 -36.47 7.11 -5.57
C PRO A 55 -37.20 5.82 -5.95
N PRO A 56 -37.31 5.47 -7.25
CA PRO A 56 -37.91 4.20 -7.64
C PRO A 56 -37.15 3.04 -6.98
N PRO A 57 -37.85 1.96 -6.57
CA PRO A 57 -37.26 0.86 -5.81
C PRO A 57 -36.15 0.14 -6.59
N ILE A 58 -36.22 0.17 -7.93
CA ILE A 58 -35.21 -0.37 -8.82
C ILE A 58 -34.62 0.80 -9.61
N ARG A 59 -33.35 1.12 -9.37
CA ARG A 59 -32.58 2.08 -10.16
C ARG A 59 -31.48 1.34 -10.92
N GLY A 60 -31.45 1.52 -12.24
CA GLY A 60 -30.39 1.01 -13.12
C GLY A 60 -30.73 -0.27 -13.87
N CYS A 61 -29.78 -0.71 -14.69
CA CYS A 61 -29.88 -1.95 -15.48
C CYS A 61 -29.88 -3.17 -14.53
N PRO A 62 -30.79 -4.15 -14.71
CA PRO A 62 -30.78 -5.38 -13.93
C PRO A 62 -29.42 -6.09 -14.03
N ARG A 63 -28.97 -6.68 -12.92
CA ARG A 63 -27.64 -7.29 -12.84
C ARG A 63 -27.58 -8.50 -13.77
N ILE A 64 -26.54 -8.56 -14.60
CA ILE A 64 -26.25 -9.72 -15.48
C ILE A 64 -25.93 -10.96 -14.63
N ILE A 65 -25.35 -10.77 -13.45
CA ILE A 65 -25.02 -11.84 -12.50
C ILE A 65 -26.08 -11.86 -11.38
N GLY A 66 -26.93 -12.88 -11.39
CA GLY A 66 -27.88 -13.18 -10.33
C GLY A 66 -27.23 -13.84 -9.11
N MET A 67 -28.00 -13.99 -8.02
CA MET A 67 -27.53 -14.60 -6.76
C MET A 67 -27.03 -16.05 -6.95
N ILE A 68 -27.65 -16.80 -7.87
CA ILE A 68 -27.30 -18.20 -8.17
C ILE A 68 -25.87 -18.29 -8.71
N VAL A 69 -25.52 -17.40 -9.64
CA VAL A 69 -24.21 -17.36 -10.28
C VAL A 69 -23.13 -16.88 -9.30
N MET A 70 -23.49 -16.04 -8.33
CA MET A 70 -22.56 -15.66 -7.25
C MET A 70 -22.22 -16.83 -6.34
N ASN A 71 -23.14 -17.76 -6.10
CA ASN A 71 -22.85 -18.97 -5.33
C ASN A 71 -21.95 -19.92 -6.11
N THR A 72 -22.18 -20.10 -7.41
CA THR A 72 -21.29 -20.96 -8.23
C THR A 72 -19.88 -20.40 -8.34
N ILE A 73 -19.74 -19.07 -8.47
CA ILE A 73 -18.43 -18.39 -8.41
C ILE A 73 -17.72 -18.67 -7.07
N ARG A 74 -18.46 -18.63 -5.94
CA ARG A 74 -17.90 -18.95 -4.62
C ARG A 74 -17.43 -20.39 -4.53
N ASP A 75 -18.21 -21.34 -5.07
CA ASP A 75 -17.87 -22.76 -5.06
C ASP A 75 -16.63 -23.05 -5.92
N VAL A 76 -16.49 -22.40 -7.08
CA VAL A 76 -15.30 -22.50 -7.94
C VAL A 76 -14.06 -22.00 -7.20
N TYR A 77 -14.14 -20.85 -6.53
CA TYR A 77 -13.02 -20.33 -5.74
C TYR A 77 -12.73 -21.14 -4.48
N ALA A 78 -13.72 -21.80 -3.89
CA ALA A 78 -13.54 -22.69 -2.74
C ALA A 78 -12.79 -23.98 -3.14
N GLN A 79 -13.04 -24.50 -4.34
CA GLN A 79 -12.36 -25.68 -4.87
C GLN A 79 -10.95 -25.35 -5.37
N ASN A 80 -10.79 -24.24 -6.09
CA ASN A 80 -9.51 -23.81 -6.67
C ASN A 80 -9.32 -22.29 -6.56
N SER A 81 -8.53 -21.83 -5.58
CA SER A 81 -8.31 -20.40 -5.35
C SER A 81 -7.35 -19.73 -6.35
N THR A 82 -6.75 -20.50 -7.26
CA THR A 82 -5.78 -20.03 -8.25
C THR A 82 -6.40 -19.65 -9.60
N VAL A 83 -7.70 -19.87 -9.78
CA VAL A 83 -8.41 -19.66 -11.05
C VAL A 83 -8.29 -18.20 -11.50
N TYR A 84 -7.88 -18.00 -12.75
CA TYR A 84 -7.74 -16.67 -13.34
C TYR A 84 -9.09 -16.11 -13.79
N LEU A 85 -9.15 -14.79 -14.02
CA LEU A 85 -10.41 -14.09 -14.29
C LEU A 85 -11.01 -14.44 -15.66
N ASP A 86 -10.15 -14.74 -16.63
CA ASP A 86 -10.48 -15.27 -17.94
C ASP A 86 -10.97 -16.72 -17.87
N GLU A 87 -10.32 -17.58 -17.07
CA GLU A 87 -10.79 -18.95 -16.82
C GLU A 87 -12.18 -18.96 -16.16
N LEU A 88 -12.44 -18.03 -15.23
CA LEU A 88 -13.76 -17.86 -14.64
C LEU A 88 -14.78 -17.36 -15.68
N GLN A 89 -14.38 -16.45 -16.56
CA GLN A 89 -15.23 -16.00 -17.67
C GLN A 89 -15.61 -17.17 -18.60
N TRP A 90 -14.65 -18.04 -18.95
CA TRP A 90 -14.90 -19.25 -19.71
C TRP A 90 -15.84 -20.21 -18.98
N HIS A 91 -15.66 -20.39 -17.68
CA HIS A 91 -16.52 -21.23 -16.87
C HIS A 91 -17.97 -20.72 -16.85
N LEU A 92 -18.16 -19.42 -16.67
CA LEU A 92 -19.48 -18.79 -16.68
C LEU A 92 -20.16 -18.86 -18.07
N ALA A 93 -19.37 -18.74 -19.15
CA ALA A 93 -19.89 -18.87 -20.50
C ALA A 93 -20.33 -20.30 -20.82
N ILE A 94 -19.58 -21.32 -20.38
CA ILE A 94 -19.86 -22.73 -20.71
C ILE A 94 -20.96 -23.33 -19.82
N PHE A 95 -20.93 -23.06 -18.50
CA PHE A 95 -21.82 -23.74 -17.55
C PHE A 95 -23.10 -22.95 -17.23
N HIS A 96 -23.10 -21.64 -17.52
CA HIS A 96 -24.23 -20.76 -17.18
C HIS A 96 -24.78 -19.96 -18.37
N ASP A 97 -24.23 -20.11 -19.58
CA ASP A 97 -24.58 -19.33 -20.79
C ASP A 97 -24.50 -17.80 -20.58
N ILE A 98 -23.60 -17.37 -19.68
CA ILE A 98 -23.44 -15.96 -19.31
C ILE A 98 -22.16 -15.42 -19.94
N ALA A 99 -22.34 -14.68 -21.04
CA ALA A 99 -21.27 -13.95 -21.70
C ALA A 99 -21.07 -12.57 -21.05
N ILE A 100 -20.04 -12.44 -20.21
CA ILE A 100 -19.68 -11.19 -19.52
C ILE A 100 -18.25 -10.80 -19.90
N SER A 101 -17.97 -9.49 -20.01
CA SER A 101 -16.59 -9.01 -20.20
C SER A 101 -15.76 -9.14 -18.92
N THR A 102 -14.45 -9.30 -19.05
CA THR A 102 -13.53 -9.38 -17.89
C THR A 102 -13.66 -8.19 -16.94
N SER A 103 -13.83 -6.98 -17.48
CA SER A 103 -14.04 -5.76 -16.68
C SER A 103 -15.34 -5.78 -15.88
N ALA A 104 -16.45 -6.18 -16.50
CA ALA A 104 -17.75 -6.29 -15.83
C ALA A 104 -17.77 -7.41 -14.78
N LEU A 105 -17.04 -8.50 -15.04
CA LEU A 105 -16.84 -9.58 -14.07
C LEU A 105 -16.05 -9.07 -12.85
N GLN A 106 -14.94 -8.34 -13.07
CA GLN A 106 -14.15 -7.76 -11.99
C GLN A 106 -14.96 -6.79 -11.12
N GLU A 107 -15.68 -5.85 -11.73
CA GLU A 107 -16.52 -4.90 -10.98
C GLU A 107 -17.59 -5.63 -10.16
N THR A 108 -18.18 -6.70 -10.72
CA THR A 108 -19.17 -7.51 -10.02
C THR A 108 -18.59 -8.23 -8.81
N LEU A 109 -17.38 -8.79 -8.93
CA LEU A 109 -16.68 -9.46 -7.84
C LEU A 109 -16.29 -8.47 -6.73
N GLU A 110 -15.76 -7.30 -7.09
CA GLU A 110 -15.41 -6.24 -6.14
C GLU A 110 -16.64 -5.74 -5.37
N ARG A 111 -17.77 -5.52 -6.04
CA ARG A 111 -19.03 -5.12 -5.39
C ARG A 111 -19.62 -6.21 -4.48
N ALA A 112 -19.32 -7.48 -4.77
CA ALA A 112 -19.70 -8.60 -3.91
C ALA A 112 -18.76 -8.79 -2.70
N GLY A 113 -17.75 -7.93 -2.55
CA GLY A 113 -16.74 -8.02 -1.50
C GLY A 113 -15.66 -9.08 -1.76
N LEU A 114 -15.67 -9.72 -2.93
CA LEU A 114 -14.66 -10.69 -3.35
C LEU A 114 -13.49 -9.92 -3.98
N THR A 115 -12.67 -9.33 -3.12
CA THR A 115 -11.41 -8.72 -3.56
C THR A 115 -10.34 -9.80 -3.62
N ARG A 116 -9.66 -9.93 -4.77
CA ARG A 116 -8.54 -10.86 -4.90
C ARG A 116 -7.39 -10.36 -4.02
N LYS A 117 -7.25 -10.93 -2.82
CA LYS A 117 -5.99 -10.85 -2.09
C LYS A 117 -4.99 -11.69 -2.86
N VAL A 118 -3.93 -11.07 -3.39
CA VAL A 118 -2.84 -11.79 -4.05
C VAL A 118 -2.22 -12.74 -3.03
N LEU A 119 -2.64 -14.01 -3.05
CA LEU A 119 -1.91 -15.10 -2.44
C LEU A 119 -0.60 -15.20 -3.22
N ARG A 120 0.48 -14.70 -2.63
CA ARG A 120 1.83 -14.90 -3.15
C ARG A 120 2.00 -16.40 -3.40
N LYS A 121 2.26 -16.79 -4.65
CA LYS A 121 2.70 -18.15 -4.99
C LYS A 121 3.90 -18.47 -4.10
N ILE A 122 3.68 -19.35 -3.14
CA ILE A 122 4.72 -19.83 -2.26
C ILE A 122 5.50 -20.83 -3.10
N ALA A 123 6.73 -20.50 -3.49
CA ALA A 123 7.64 -21.52 -4.01
C ALA A 123 7.78 -22.61 -2.95
N ILE A 124 7.64 -23.88 -3.35
CA ILE A 124 7.73 -25.06 -2.48
C ILE A 124 9.12 -25.15 -1.81
N GLU A 125 10.15 -24.55 -2.41
CA GLU A 125 11.50 -24.40 -1.86
C GLU A 125 11.61 -23.23 -0.85
N ARG A 126 10.78 -23.22 0.19
CA ARG A 126 10.93 -22.24 1.28
C ARG A 126 11.83 -22.74 2.38
N ASP A 127 13.00 -22.12 2.48
CA ASP A 127 13.83 -22.16 3.68
C ASP A 127 13.16 -21.34 4.81
N LYS A 128 12.87 -22.01 5.93
CA LYS A 128 12.23 -21.42 7.12
C LYS A 128 13.06 -20.28 7.72
N GLN A 129 14.39 -20.30 7.57
CA GLN A 129 15.27 -19.27 8.11
C GLN A 129 15.10 -17.93 7.37
N LYS A 130 14.97 -17.98 6.04
CA LYS A 130 14.74 -16.79 5.20
C LYS A 130 13.40 -16.11 5.47
N GLN A 131 12.39 -16.88 5.91
CA GLN A 131 11.05 -16.34 6.20
C GLN A 131 10.98 -15.61 7.55
N ALA A 132 11.60 -16.18 8.60
CA ALA A 132 11.76 -15.51 9.90
C ALA A 132 12.46 -14.15 9.75
N TYR A 133 13.46 -14.11 8.87
CA TYR A 133 14.19 -12.89 8.53
C TYR A 133 13.33 -11.81 7.87
N THR A 134 12.57 -12.14 6.82
CA THR A 134 11.68 -11.14 6.18
C THR A 134 10.65 -10.57 7.15
N ASN A 135 10.21 -11.34 8.13
CA ASN A 135 9.30 -10.88 9.16
C ASN A 135 10.00 -9.95 10.18
N ALA A 136 11.26 -10.24 10.54
CA ALA A 136 12.09 -9.35 11.36
C ALA A 136 12.41 -8.03 10.64
N LEU A 137 12.70 -8.07 9.34
CA LEU A 137 12.88 -6.89 8.49
C LEU A 137 11.63 -6.01 8.46
N LEU A 138 10.46 -6.60 8.28
CA LEU A 138 9.19 -5.87 8.29
C LEU A 138 8.93 -5.24 9.65
N TRP A 139 9.19 -5.96 10.73
CA TRP A 139 9.10 -5.44 12.11
C TRP A 139 10.03 -4.24 12.32
N ALA A 140 11.30 -4.35 11.94
CA ALA A 140 12.24 -3.24 11.98
C ALA A 140 11.70 -2.06 11.15
N ARG A 141 11.35 -2.28 9.88
CA ARG A 141 10.82 -1.22 8.99
C ARG A 141 9.59 -0.51 9.57
N THR A 142 8.67 -1.25 10.17
CA THR A 142 7.49 -0.66 10.83
C THR A 142 7.82 0.07 12.12
N TYR A 143 8.82 -0.40 12.87
CA TYR A 143 9.29 0.27 14.09
C TYR A 143 9.93 1.62 13.73
N TRP A 144 10.81 1.65 12.72
CA TRP A 144 11.47 2.86 12.21
C TRP A 144 10.49 3.85 11.55
N ALA A 145 9.49 3.37 10.80
CA ALA A 145 8.45 4.22 10.21
C ALA A 145 7.51 4.85 11.25
N ARG A 146 7.40 4.25 12.44
CA ARG A 146 6.59 4.78 13.55
C ARG A 146 7.30 5.90 14.31
N CYS A 147 8.63 5.96 14.25
CA CYS A 147 9.46 6.96 14.92
C CYS A 147 9.62 8.27 14.13
N TYR A 148 9.25 8.32 12.84
CA TYR A 148 9.26 9.56 12.03
C TYR A 148 7.96 9.68 11.22
N PRO A 149 6.91 10.31 11.79
CA PRO A 149 5.61 10.40 11.14
C PRO A 149 5.53 11.49 10.05
N HIS A 150 6.63 12.15 9.69
CA HIS A 150 6.62 13.25 8.74
C HIS A 150 7.47 12.97 7.51
N ASN A 151 6.78 13.07 6.38
CA ASN A 151 7.23 12.92 5.01
C ASN A 151 8.42 13.88 4.71
N PRO A 152 9.64 13.41 4.36
CA PRO A 152 10.73 14.31 4.06
C PRO A 152 11.21 14.14 2.62
N PHE A 153 10.31 14.28 1.63
CA PHE A 153 10.72 14.33 0.22
C PHE A 153 11.04 15.76 -0.28
N HIS A 154 11.28 16.72 0.62
CA HIS A 154 11.72 18.05 0.22
C HIS A 154 12.79 18.61 1.18
N LEU A 155 13.95 18.91 0.59
CA LEU A 155 15.09 19.72 1.06
C LEU A 155 16.27 19.08 1.86
N ARG A 156 17.45 19.28 1.26
CA ARG A 156 18.81 19.48 1.83
C ARG A 156 19.63 18.24 2.26
N ARG A 157 20.80 18.13 1.60
CA ARG A 157 22.01 17.32 1.85
C ARG A 157 21.84 16.15 2.84
N LEU A 158 21.53 14.98 2.30
CA LEU A 158 21.53 13.72 3.05
C LEU A 158 22.92 13.45 3.62
N LEU A 159 23.01 12.99 4.87
CA LEU A 159 24.22 12.47 5.48
C LEU A 159 24.01 10.98 5.73
N LEU A 160 24.91 10.15 5.25
CA LEU A 160 24.98 8.74 5.57
C LEU A 160 25.94 8.56 6.75
N SER A 161 25.57 7.77 7.75
CA SER A 161 26.52 7.29 8.76
C SER A 161 26.84 5.83 8.52
N VAL A 162 28.09 5.46 8.77
CA VAL A 162 28.58 4.08 8.76
C VAL A 162 29.18 3.83 10.13
N ALA A 163 28.81 2.74 10.79
CA ALA A 163 29.32 2.43 12.10
C ALA A 163 29.63 0.93 12.24
N ALA A 164 30.73 0.62 12.89
CA ALA A 164 31.08 -0.72 13.34
C ALA A 164 30.76 -0.82 14.84
N MET A 165 30.09 -1.88 15.27
CA MET A 165 29.70 -2.08 16.66
C MET A 165 29.92 -3.52 17.12
N SER A 166 30.24 -3.67 18.40
CA SER A 166 30.27 -4.93 19.15
C SER A 166 29.15 -4.91 20.19
N LYS A 167 28.97 -6.00 20.94
CA LYS A 167 28.01 -6.03 22.06
C LYS A 167 28.29 -5.00 23.14
N THR A 168 29.56 -4.62 23.27
CA THR A 168 30.04 -3.64 24.24
C THR A 168 29.83 -2.18 23.78
N GLY A 169 29.43 -1.96 22.52
CA GLY A 169 29.15 -0.64 21.97
C GLY A 169 29.80 -0.39 20.60
N TYR A 170 29.92 0.87 20.22
CA TYR A 170 30.54 1.28 18.96
C TYR A 170 32.05 1.08 18.98
N LEU A 171 32.59 0.49 17.92
CA LEU A 171 34.01 0.34 17.66
C LEU A 171 34.54 1.51 16.81
N ALA A 172 33.79 1.90 15.78
CA ALA A 172 34.11 3.01 14.88
C ALA A 172 32.82 3.60 14.28
N SER A 173 32.85 4.87 13.89
CA SER A 173 31.71 5.52 13.22
C SER A 173 32.16 6.72 12.39
N ARG A 174 31.67 6.81 11.15
CA ARG A 174 31.98 7.86 10.18
C ARG A 174 30.71 8.42 9.58
N VAL A 175 30.64 9.74 9.44
CA VAL A 175 29.52 10.44 8.76
C VAL A 175 30.00 10.95 7.41
N VAL A 176 29.36 10.49 6.34
CA VAL A 176 29.67 10.80 4.94
C VAL A 176 28.52 11.60 4.31
N PRO A 177 28.79 12.75 3.68
CA PRO A 177 27.75 13.51 2.99
C PRO A 177 27.33 12.82 1.69
N GLY A 178 26.04 12.55 1.53
CA GLY A 178 25.47 11.91 0.35
C GLY A 178 25.46 10.38 0.46
N SER A 179 26.18 9.71 -0.43
CA SER A 179 26.17 8.25 -0.58
C SER A 179 27.58 7.68 -0.45
N LEU A 180 27.73 6.59 0.27
CA LEU A 180 29.01 5.90 0.45
C LEU A 180 29.34 5.00 -0.74
N HIS A 181 30.55 5.18 -1.27
CA HIS A 181 31.06 4.38 -2.39
C HIS A 181 31.99 3.28 -1.90
N SER A 182 32.27 2.26 -2.73
CA SER A 182 33.11 1.11 -2.34
C SER A 182 34.49 1.51 -1.81
N TYR A 183 35.13 2.53 -2.39
CA TYR A 183 36.43 3.02 -1.92
C TYR A 183 36.35 3.65 -0.53
N GLU A 184 35.36 4.52 -0.29
CA GLU A 184 35.15 5.18 1.01
C GLU A 184 34.78 4.17 2.10
N PHE A 185 34.05 3.11 1.74
CA PHE A 185 33.77 2.00 2.63
C PHE A 185 35.03 1.21 2.96
N PHE A 186 35.82 0.83 1.95
CA PHE A 186 37.08 0.12 2.15
C PHE A 186 38.02 0.92 3.06
N ASP A 187 38.18 2.22 2.81
CA ASP A 187 38.96 3.14 3.64
C ASP A 187 38.47 3.17 5.09
N PHE A 188 37.15 3.24 5.32
CA PHE A 188 36.57 3.16 6.66
C PHE A 188 36.93 1.84 7.37
N ILE A 189 36.84 0.70 6.67
CA ILE A 189 37.18 -0.60 7.27
C ILE A 189 38.66 -0.66 7.64
N VAL A 190 39.55 -0.30 6.73
CA VAL A 190 41.00 -0.44 6.92
C VAL A 190 41.54 0.55 7.97
N GLU A 191 41.09 1.80 7.93
CA GLU A 191 41.64 2.86 8.78
C GLU A 191 40.97 2.94 10.16
N GLU A 192 39.69 2.58 10.28
CA GLU A 192 38.96 2.75 11.54
C GLU A 192 38.52 1.44 12.20
N VAL A 193 38.13 0.42 11.44
CA VAL A 193 37.59 -0.84 12.01
C VAL A 193 38.72 -1.83 12.31
N VAL A 194 39.54 -2.13 11.31
CA VAL A 194 40.63 -3.11 11.37
C VAL A 194 41.62 -2.87 12.52
N PRO A 195 42.03 -1.64 12.86
CA PRO A 195 42.97 -1.40 13.96
C PRO A 195 42.44 -1.84 15.34
N VAL A 196 41.10 -1.93 15.48
CA VAL A 196 40.43 -2.36 16.71
C VAL A 196 40.09 -3.86 16.69
N MET A 197 40.20 -4.50 15.52
CA MET A 197 40.00 -5.94 15.35
C MET A 197 41.24 -6.73 15.74
N LYS A 198 41.04 -8.01 16.09
CA LYS A 198 42.12 -8.94 16.43
C LYS A 198 42.10 -10.16 15.54
N PRO A 199 43.23 -10.86 15.36
CA PRO A 199 43.25 -12.15 14.68
C PRO A 199 42.29 -13.16 15.34
N PHE A 200 41.61 -13.97 14.55
CA PHE A 200 40.79 -15.05 15.09
C PHE A 200 41.65 -16.06 15.87
N PRO A 201 41.22 -16.54 17.05
CA PRO A 201 39.87 -16.51 17.63
C PRO A 201 39.60 -15.41 18.69
N ASP A 202 40.42 -14.37 18.77
CA ASP A 202 40.29 -13.34 19.80
C ASP A 202 39.01 -12.49 19.66
N MET A 203 38.74 -11.64 20.65
CA MET A 203 37.62 -10.69 20.63
C MET A 203 37.69 -9.77 19.41
N HIS A 204 36.55 -9.47 18.79
CA HIS A 204 36.46 -8.64 17.58
C HIS A 204 37.24 -9.22 16.38
N SER A 205 37.31 -10.54 16.24
CA SER A 205 38.01 -11.21 15.13
C SER A 205 37.15 -11.58 13.93
N VAL A 206 35.85 -11.34 14.01
CA VAL A 206 34.91 -11.57 12.91
C VAL A 206 34.20 -10.28 12.59
N LEU A 207 34.20 -9.93 11.31
CA LEU A 207 33.52 -8.80 10.73
C LEU A 207 32.24 -9.29 10.05
N ILE A 208 31.09 -8.92 10.59
CA ILE A 208 29.78 -9.23 10.01
C ILE A 208 29.30 -8.01 9.23
N MET A 209 28.97 -8.21 7.96
CA MET A 209 28.49 -7.16 7.06
C MET A 209 27.20 -7.60 6.37
N ASP A 210 26.34 -6.65 6.01
CA ASP A 210 25.18 -6.94 5.18
C ASP A 210 25.59 -7.28 3.74
N ASN A 211 24.71 -7.93 2.99
CA ASN A 211 24.95 -8.29 1.59
C ASN A 211 24.82 -7.09 0.63
N CYS A 212 25.56 -6.01 0.88
CA CYS A 212 25.61 -4.84 0.01
C CYS A 212 26.69 -4.99 -1.06
N ARG A 213 26.41 -4.53 -2.29
CA ARG A 213 27.35 -4.63 -3.44
C ARG A 213 28.72 -3.99 -3.15
N ILE A 214 28.75 -2.94 -2.33
CA ILE A 214 29.99 -2.23 -1.98
C ILE A 214 30.91 -3.07 -1.06
N HIS A 215 30.41 -4.15 -0.45
CA HIS A 215 31.17 -5.05 0.41
C HIS A 215 31.88 -6.17 -0.37
N HIS A 216 31.46 -6.41 -1.61
CA HIS A 216 32.02 -7.44 -2.49
C HIS A 216 33.19 -6.90 -3.30
N THR A 217 34.30 -6.60 -2.62
CA THR A 217 35.55 -6.23 -3.27
C THR A 217 36.63 -7.24 -2.89
N ASP A 218 37.27 -7.85 -3.89
CA ASP A 218 38.32 -8.86 -3.68
C ASP A 218 39.46 -8.31 -2.80
N THR A 219 39.82 -7.04 -3.00
CA THR A 219 40.86 -6.35 -2.21
C THR A 219 40.53 -6.26 -0.72
N LEU A 220 39.24 -6.14 -0.36
CA LEU A 220 38.82 -6.14 1.04
C LEU A 220 38.99 -7.52 1.67
N GLN A 221 38.65 -8.58 0.93
CA GLN A 221 38.81 -9.94 1.40
C GLN A 221 40.29 -10.29 1.59
N ASP A 222 41.15 -9.91 0.65
CA ASP A 222 42.59 -10.16 0.72
C ASP A 222 43.20 -9.52 1.99
N VAL A 223 42.90 -8.25 2.25
CA VAL A 223 43.39 -7.53 3.45
C VAL A 223 42.91 -8.18 4.74
N LEU A 224 41.64 -8.57 4.81
CA LEU A 224 41.08 -9.21 6.01
C LEU A 224 41.70 -10.60 6.23
N ASN A 225 41.92 -11.36 5.15
CA ASN A 225 42.57 -12.67 5.21
C ASN A 225 44.03 -12.57 5.69
N ASP A 226 44.79 -11.59 5.18
CA ASP A 226 46.18 -11.34 5.61
C ASP A 226 46.26 -11.02 7.11
N LEU A 227 45.26 -10.30 7.63
CA LEU A 227 45.14 -9.94 9.04
C LEU A 227 44.49 -11.03 9.90
N ARG A 228 44.14 -12.19 9.31
CA ARG A 228 43.44 -13.31 9.95
C ARG A 228 42.12 -12.91 10.61
N VAL A 229 41.43 -11.97 9.99
CA VAL A 229 40.09 -11.52 10.35
C VAL A 229 39.09 -12.17 9.41
N TYR A 230 38.08 -12.85 9.95
CA TYR A 230 37.05 -13.47 9.11
C TYR A 230 35.96 -12.46 8.77
N SER A 231 35.64 -12.30 7.49
CA SER A 231 34.44 -11.58 7.07
C SER A 231 33.29 -12.56 6.82
N ILE A 232 32.09 -12.21 7.29
CA ILE A 232 30.86 -12.92 7.00
C ILE A 232 29.88 -11.94 6.38
N ILE A 233 29.59 -12.13 5.09
CA ILE A 233 28.55 -11.39 4.39
C ILE A 233 27.24 -12.14 4.60
N THR A 234 26.27 -11.48 5.21
CA THR A 234 24.96 -12.08 5.50
C THR A 234 23.86 -11.34 4.78
N ASP A 235 22.92 -12.09 4.20
CA ASP A 235 21.66 -11.55 3.70
C ASP A 235 20.76 -11.01 4.83
N LEU A 236 21.12 -11.28 6.09
CA LEU A 236 20.35 -11.04 7.29
C LEU A 236 20.82 -9.75 8.00
N ILE A 237 19.93 -8.79 8.28
CA ILE A 237 20.14 -7.82 9.37
C ILE A 237 20.40 -8.65 10.63
N TYR A 238 21.66 -8.65 11.04
CA TYR A 238 22.13 -9.44 12.16
C TYR A 238 21.74 -8.72 13.45
N ASP A 239 21.07 -9.41 14.37
CA ASP A 239 20.88 -8.88 15.72
C ASP A 239 22.20 -9.04 16.48
N PRO A 240 22.94 -7.95 16.77
CA PRO A 240 24.23 -8.02 17.44
C PRO A 240 24.13 -8.63 18.84
N TYR A 241 22.92 -8.69 19.42
CA TYR A 241 22.67 -9.25 20.75
C TYR A 241 22.31 -10.74 20.74
N SER A 242 22.13 -11.37 19.57
CA SER A 242 21.67 -12.76 19.47
C SER A 242 22.79 -13.83 19.47
N ILE A 243 24.06 -13.43 19.34
CA ILE A 243 25.18 -14.39 19.29
C ILE A 243 25.94 -14.39 20.61
N ASP A 244 26.47 -15.52 21.05
CA ASP A 244 27.20 -15.66 22.33
C ASP A 244 28.68 -15.19 22.27
N ARG A 245 29.16 -14.66 21.13
CA ARG A 245 30.54 -14.16 20.97
C ARG A 245 30.60 -12.68 20.57
N ASP A 246 31.66 -12.00 20.96
CA ASP A 246 31.88 -10.56 20.69
C ASP A 246 32.53 -10.36 19.32
N TYR A 247 31.68 -10.04 18.34
CA TYR A 247 32.06 -9.75 16.96
C TYR A 247 31.86 -8.28 16.62
N ALA A 248 32.51 -7.81 15.55
CA ALA A 248 32.28 -6.50 14.98
C ALA A 248 31.19 -6.61 13.89
N VAL A 249 30.10 -5.85 14.01
CA VAL A 249 29.03 -5.76 13.02
C VAL A 249 29.03 -4.36 12.43
N VAL A 250 29.08 -4.26 11.10
CA VAL A 250 29.06 -2.97 10.41
C VAL A 250 27.66 -2.70 9.87
N PHE A 251 27.12 -1.54 10.23
CA PHE A 251 25.83 -1.06 9.78
C PHE A 251 25.96 0.30 9.09
N THR A 252 25.22 0.46 7.99
CA THR A 252 25.02 1.77 7.35
C THR A 252 23.66 2.33 7.75
N THR A 253 23.64 3.47 8.42
CA THR A 253 22.41 4.13 8.88
C THR A 253 22.27 5.49 8.20
N LEU A 254 21.14 5.74 7.54
CA LEU A 254 20.81 7.08 7.03
C LEU A 254 20.41 7.97 8.20
N LEU A 255 21.16 9.05 8.44
CA LEU A 255 20.83 10.02 9.48
C LEU A 255 20.31 11.30 8.83
N THR A 256 19.06 11.64 9.12
CA THR A 256 18.54 12.99 8.90
C THR A 256 18.94 13.85 10.09
N ARG A 257 19.46 15.06 9.83
CA ARG A 257 19.82 16.02 10.88
C ARG A 257 18.56 16.31 11.73
N PRO A 258 18.61 16.19 13.07
CA PRO A 258 17.61 16.86 13.90
C PRO A 258 17.82 18.38 13.74
N GLU A 259 16.72 19.12 13.66
CA GLU A 259 16.72 20.58 13.62
C GLU A 259 17.59 21.11 14.77
N SER A 260 18.60 21.91 14.42
CA SER A 260 19.29 22.79 15.36
C SER A 260 18.84 24.20 15.04
N ASP A 261 18.06 24.79 15.95
CA ASP A 261 18.00 26.25 16.12
C ASP A 261 19.38 26.80 16.52
#